data_AF-A0A3B8W9F0-F1
#
_entry.id   AF-A0A3B8W9F0-F1
#
_cell.length_a   1.000
_cell.length_b   1.000
_cell.length_c   1.000
_cell.angle_alpha   90.00
_cell.angle_beta   90.00
_cell.angle_gamma   90.00
#
_symmetry.space_group_name_H-M   'P 1'
#
loop_
_entity.id
_entity.type
_entity.pdbx_description
1 polymer ?
#
loop_
_entity_poly.entity_id
_entity_poly.type
_entity_poly.pdbx_seq_one_letter_code
_entity_poly.pdbx_strand_id
1 'polypeptide(L)'
;MTKPPLKSNISNEELNELPFGMFTGKVVVVQEAARIKKILPELYDQEMLGFDTETKPVFVRGHSNKVALLQLALPEKVFLIRLQQTGMTDELAEFLESATIEKAGVAIRDDLVALKKLRLFN
;
A
#
# COMPACT_ATOMS: atom_id res chain seq x y z
N MET A 1 -4.76 35.12 7.40
CA MET A 1 -4.53 34.99 5.95
C MET A 1 -5.48 33.93 5.42
N THR A 2 -6.36 34.28 4.49
CA THR A 2 -7.33 33.35 3.89
C THR A 2 -6.62 32.43 2.91
N LYS A 3 -6.79 31.11 3.08
CA LYS A 3 -6.24 30.10 2.16
C LYS A 3 -6.83 30.37 0.76
N PRO A 4 -6.01 30.49 -0.30
CA PRO A 4 -6.53 30.74 -1.64
C PRO A 4 -7.47 29.60 -2.06
N PRO A 5 -8.47 29.87 -2.91
CA PRO A 5 -9.40 28.85 -3.38
C PRO A 5 -8.63 27.73 -4.08
N LEU A 6 -8.97 26.48 -3.75
CA LEU A 6 -8.40 25.31 -4.39
C LEU A 6 -8.79 25.32 -5.87
N LYS A 7 -7.80 25.35 -6.76
CA LYS A 7 -8.01 25.18 -8.20
C LYS A 7 -8.53 23.76 -8.45
N SER A 8 -9.56 23.63 -9.28
CA SER A 8 -10.11 22.32 -9.67
C SER A 8 -9.24 21.56 -10.67
N ASN A 9 -8.34 22.25 -11.38
CA ASN A 9 -7.40 21.69 -12.35
C ASN A 9 -6.08 22.45 -12.30
N ILE A 10 -4.99 21.79 -12.69
CA ILE A 10 -3.66 22.37 -12.90
C ILE A 10 -3.18 22.02 -14.31
N SER A 11 -2.42 22.90 -14.95
CA SER A 11 -1.79 22.59 -16.24
C SER A 11 -0.60 21.63 -16.07
N ASN A 12 -0.14 21.01 -17.16
CA ASN A 12 1.06 20.16 -17.12
C ASN A 12 2.31 20.97 -16.73
N GLU A 13 2.39 22.22 -17.17
CA GLU A 13 3.46 23.15 -16.79
C GLU A 13 3.39 23.44 -15.29
N GLU A 14 2.20 23.76 -14.75
CA GLU A 14 2.02 23.98 -13.31
C GLU A 14 2.38 22.73 -12.50
N LEU A 15 2.00 21.53 -12.97
CA LEU A 15 2.34 20.26 -12.33
C LEU A 15 3.86 20.03 -12.24
N ASN A 16 4.60 20.35 -13.31
CA ASN A 16 6.06 20.14 -13.37
C ASN A 16 6.83 21.09 -12.44
N GLU A 17 6.29 22.27 -12.14
CA GLU A 17 6.88 23.23 -11.19
C GLU A 17 6.55 22.91 -9.73
N LEU A 18 5.64 21.96 -9.46
CA LEU A 18 5.35 21.55 -8.09
C LEU A 18 6.55 20.81 -7.48
N PRO A 19 6.83 21.03 -6.19
CA PRO A 19 7.90 20.31 -5.52
C PRO A 19 7.61 18.80 -5.55
N PHE A 20 8.62 18.02 -5.95
CA PHE A 20 8.53 16.57 -5.95
C PHE A 20 8.42 16.06 -4.51
N GLY A 21 7.34 15.34 -4.22
CA GLY A 21 7.19 14.62 -2.97
C GLY A 21 7.97 13.30 -3.03
N MET A 22 8.97 13.15 -2.15
CA MET A 22 9.69 11.89 -1.99
C MET A 22 9.62 11.44 -0.54
N PHE A 23 9.30 10.17 -0.32
CA PHE A 23 9.39 9.58 1.01
C PHE A 23 10.86 9.47 1.43
N THR A 24 11.23 10.06 2.56
CA THR A 24 12.60 10.10 3.08
C THR A 24 12.82 9.17 4.27
N GLY A 25 11.77 8.49 4.73
CA GLY A 25 11.85 7.54 5.82
C GLY A 25 12.51 6.21 5.43
N LYS A 26 12.51 5.27 6.38
CA LYS A 26 13.13 3.96 6.20
C LYS A 26 12.28 3.06 5.31
N VAL A 27 12.89 2.48 4.27
CA VAL A 27 12.24 1.46 3.43
C VAL A 27 12.68 0.06 3.88
N VAL A 28 11.72 -0.82 4.18
CA VAL A 28 11.96 -2.21 4.56
C VAL A 28 11.33 -3.16 3.55
N VAL A 29 12.16 -3.86 2.77
CA VAL A 29 11.69 -4.87 1.82
C VAL A 29 11.54 -6.21 2.50
N VAL A 30 10.35 -6.81 2.39
CA VAL A 30 9.99 -8.09 3.02
C VAL A 30 9.76 -9.13 1.92
N GLN A 31 10.65 -10.12 1.86
CA GLN A 31 10.69 -11.15 0.81
C GLN A 31 10.48 -12.56 1.35
N GLU A 32 10.54 -12.74 2.68
CA GLU A 32 10.41 -14.03 3.36
C GLU A 32 9.14 -14.04 4.22
N ALA A 33 8.32 -15.09 4.09
CA ALA A 33 7.08 -15.25 4.86
C ALA A 33 7.32 -15.18 6.38
N ALA A 34 8.42 -15.78 6.86
CA ALA A 34 8.78 -15.77 8.29
C ALA A 34 9.02 -14.35 8.87
N ARG A 35 9.29 -13.36 8.00
CA ARG A 35 9.51 -11.98 8.42
C ARG A 35 8.22 -11.19 8.60
N ILE A 36 7.09 -11.67 8.07
CA ILE A 36 5.76 -11.08 8.29
C ILE A 36 5.46 -11.01 9.80
N LYS A 37 5.57 -12.14 10.52
CA LYS A 37 5.35 -12.18 11.98
C LYS A 37 6.22 -11.20 12.76
N LYS A 38 7.42 -10.89 12.26
CA LYS A 38 8.38 -9.99 12.92
C LYS A 38 8.01 -8.52 12.77
N ILE A 39 7.29 -8.15 11.71
CA ILE A 39 6.89 -6.75 11.47
C ILE A 39 5.51 -6.44 12.04
N LEU A 40 4.66 -7.44 12.25
CA LEU A 40 3.28 -7.25 12.72
C LEU A 40 3.19 -6.47 14.05
N PRO A 41 3.99 -6.73 15.11
CA PRO A 41 3.89 -5.96 16.35
C PRO A 41 4.02 -4.46 16.12
N GLU A 42 4.98 -4.04 15.29
CA GLU A 42 5.18 -2.63 14.97
C GLU A 42 4.00 -2.02 14.21
N LEU A 43 3.35 -2.80 13.34
CA LEU A 43 2.16 -2.37 12.61
C LEU A 43 0.92 -2.28 13.52
N TYR A 44 0.80 -3.18 14.50
CA TYR A 44 -0.28 -3.19 15.49
C TYR A 44 -0.17 -2.05 16.51
N ASP A 45 1.01 -1.49 16.71
CA ASP A 45 1.22 -0.33 17.58
C ASP A 45 0.69 0.99 16.99
N GLN A 46 0.13 0.96 15.79
CA GLN A 46 -0.36 2.14 15.08
C GLN A 46 -1.88 2.23 15.13
N GLU A 47 -2.42 3.43 15.31
CA GLU A 47 -3.86 3.67 15.14
C GLU A 47 -4.27 3.69 13.66
N MET A 48 -3.38 4.19 12.80
CA MET A 48 -3.58 4.31 11.36
C MET A 48 -2.27 4.10 10.60
N LEU A 49 -2.35 3.55 9.39
CA LEU A 49 -1.24 3.41 8.45
C LEU A 49 -1.68 3.66 7.01
N GLY A 50 -0.74 4.01 6.15
CA GLY A 50 -0.95 4.08 4.70
C GLY A 50 -0.93 2.69 4.08
N PHE A 51 -1.80 2.47 3.11
CA PHE A 51 -1.98 1.20 2.40
C PHE A 51 -2.01 1.45 0.89
N ASP A 52 -1.29 0.62 0.14
CA ASP A 52 -1.33 0.60 -1.31
C ASP A 52 -0.90 -0.76 -1.88
N THR A 53 -1.26 -1.08 -3.12
CA THR A 53 -0.85 -2.32 -3.78
C THR A 53 -0.36 -2.11 -5.21
N GLU A 54 0.54 -2.98 -5.67
CA GLU A 54 1.04 -2.93 -7.05
C GLU A 54 0.93 -4.29 -7.73
N THR A 55 0.56 -4.25 -9.01
CA THR A 55 0.57 -5.42 -9.89
C THR A 55 1.75 -5.36 -10.84
N LYS A 56 2.25 -6.52 -11.26
CA LYS A 56 3.25 -6.55 -12.35
C LYS A 56 2.57 -6.06 -13.64
N PRO A 57 3.17 -5.13 -14.41
CA PRO A 57 2.58 -4.66 -15.66
C PRO A 57 2.42 -5.80 -16.67
N VAL A 58 1.34 -5.75 -17.47
CA VAL A 58 1.08 -6.67 -18.58
C VAL A 58 0.81 -5.87 -19.84
N PHE A 59 1.51 -6.21 -20.92
CA PHE A 59 1.38 -5.55 -22.23
C PHE A 59 0.52 -6.35 -23.22
N VAL A 60 -0.16 -7.40 -22.73
CA VAL A 60 -1.06 -8.25 -23.51
C VAL A 60 -2.50 -7.94 -23.13
N ARG A 61 -3.33 -7.60 -24.13
CA ARG A 61 -4.75 -7.26 -23.94
C ARG A 61 -5.50 -8.44 -23.29
N GLY A 62 -6.35 -8.14 -22.31
CA GLY A 62 -7.18 -9.12 -21.61
C GLY A 62 -6.47 -9.91 -20.50
N HIS A 63 -5.18 -9.67 -20.27
CA HIS A 63 -4.42 -10.32 -19.19
C HIS A 63 -4.23 -9.35 -18.02
N SER A 64 -4.58 -9.80 -16.82
CA SER A 64 -4.33 -9.09 -15.56
C SER A 64 -3.45 -9.94 -14.65
N ASN A 65 -2.39 -9.36 -14.09
CA ASN A 65 -1.59 -10.04 -13.09
C ASN A 65 -2.24 -9.97 -11.71
N LYS A 66 -1.87 -10.94 -10.86
CA LYS A 66 -2.13 -10.88 -9.43
C LYS A 66 -1.33 -9.75 -8.79
N VAL A 67 -1.80 -9.27 -7.63
CA VAL A 67 -1.03 -8.32 -6.80
C VAL A 67 0.32 -8.92 -6.46
N ALA A 68 1.38 -8.14 -6.69
CA ALA A 68 2.77 -8.56 -6.52
C ALA A 68 3.45 -7.87 -5.32
N LEU A 69 2.96 -6.68 -4.94
CA LEU A 69 3.48 -5.88 -3.84
C LEU A 69 2.33 -5.34 -3.00
N LEU A 70 2.47 -5.43 -1.68
CA LEU A 70 1.67 -4.70 -0.71
C LEU A 70 2.59 -3.70 0.00
N GLN A 71 2.12 -2.47 0.14
CA GLN A 71 2.81 -1.38 0.79
C GLN A 71 2.06 -1.00 2.08
N LEU A 72 2.79 -0.94 3.20
CA LEU A 72 2.24 -0.49 4.49
C LEU A 72 3.14 0.62 5.03
N ALA A 73 2.63 1.84 5.07
CA ALA A 73 3.39 3.05 5.41
C ALA A 73 3.05 3.57 6.82
N LEU A 74 4.09 3.74 7.62
CA LEU A 74 4.12 4.44 8.89
C LEU A 74 4.70 5.86 8.69
N PRO A 75 4.66 6.76 9.69
CA PRO A 75 5.17 8.11 9.53
C PRO A 75 6.63 8.19 9.04
N GLU A 76 7.51 7.31 9.54
CA GLU A 76 8.94 7.32 9.21
C GLU A 76 9.46 6.00 8.61
N LYS A 77 8.57 5.05 8.31
CA LYS A 77 8.95 3.75 7.76
C LYS A 77 7.90 3.19 6.81
N VAL A 78 8.31 2.59 5.71
CA VAL A 78 7.42 1.84 4.82
C VAL A 78 7.88 0.40 4.66
N PHE A 79 6.94 -0.53 4.74
CA PHE A 79 7.15 -1.94 4.46
C PHE A 79 6.69 -2.25 3.04
N LEU A 80 7.60 -2.80 2.24
CA LEU A 80 7.35 -3.27 0.89
C LEU A 80 7.31 -4.80 0.92
N ILE A 81 6.10 -5.36 1.03
CA ILE A 81 5.87 -6.80 1.13
C ILE A 81 5.73 -7.38 -0.26
N ARG A 82 6.73 -8.14 -0.71
CA ARG A 82 6.73 -8.79 -2.02
C ARG A 82 5.86 -10.05 -1.98
N LEU A 83 4.56 -9.88 -2.15
CA LEU A 83 3.55 -10.95 -2.11
C LEU A 83 3.83 -12.11 -3.07
N GLN A 84 4.52 -11.86 -4.20
CA GLN A 84 4.98 -12.93 -5.08
C GLN A 84 5.97 -13.90 -4.40
N GLN A 85 6.76 -13.41 -3.45
CA GLN A 85 7.80 -14.17 -2.74
C GLN A 85 7.30 -14.65 -1.37
N THR A 86 6.60 -13.80 -0.62
CA THR A 86 6.11 -14.15 0.71
C THR A 86 4.84 -15.00 0.66
N GLY A 87 4.05 -14.87 -0.40
CA GLY A 87 2.65 -15.26 -0.41
C GLY A 87 1.80 -14.34 0.49
N MET A 88 0.51 -14.64 0.54
CA MET A 88 -0.45 -14.02 1.48
C MET A 88 -0.62 -14.95 2.69
N THR A 89 0.19 -14.75 3.74
CA THR A 89 0.17 -15.60 4.94
C THR A 89 -1.09 -15.41 5.78
N ASP A 90 -1.35 -16.34 6.70
CA ASP A 90 -2.52 -16.28 7.61
C ASP A 90 -2.48 -15.01 8.43
N GLU A 91 -1.31 -14.69 8.96
CA GLU A 91 -1.11 -13.57 9.88
C GLU A 91 -1.20 -12.23 9.14
N LEU A 92 -0.80 -12.17 7.87
CA LEU A 92 -0.99 -10.97 7.05
C LEU A 92 -2.47 -10.74 6.71
N ALA A 93 -3.21 -11.82 6.42
CA ALA A 93 -4.63 -11.73 6.15
C ALA A 93 -5.41 -11.28 7.40
N GLU A 94 -5.15 -11.90 8.55
CA GLU A 94 -5.71 -11.49 9.85
C GLU A 94 -5.42 -10.02 10.17
N PHE A 95 -4.18 -9.57 9.89
CA PHE A 95 -3.82 -8.16 10.05
C PHE A 95 -4.64 -7.23 9.16
N LEU A 96 -4.83 -7.59 7.88
CA LEU A 96 -5.63 -6.79 6.94
C LEU A 96 -7.09 -6.72 7.39
N GLU A 97 -7.66 -7.82 7.91
CA GLU A 97 -9.02 -7.87 8.47
C GLU A 97 -9.19 -7.08 9.77
N SER A 98 -8.11 -6.80 10.51
CA SER A 98 -8.20 -6.17 11.82
C SER A 98 -8.89 -4.80 11.76
N ALA A 99 -9.99 -4.65 12.49
CA ALA A 99 -10.68 -3.37 12.67
C ALA A 99 -9.98 -2.44 13.68
N THR A 100 -8.91 -2.90 14.34
CA THR A 100 -8.20 -2.11 15.37
C THR A 100 -7.26 -1.06 14.78
N ILE A 101 -6.93 -1.15 13.50
CA ILE A 101 -5.98 -0.27 12.80
C ILE A 101 -6.65 0.21 11.53
N GLU A 102 -6.70 1.52 11.33
CA GLU A 102 -7.21 2.10 10.09
C GLU A 102 -6.16 2.03 8.97
N LYS A 103 -6.57 1.53 7.80
CA LYS A 103 -5.70 1.45 6.62
C LYS A 103 -6.18 2.48 5.59
N ALA A 104 -5.43 3.56 5.46
CA ALA A 104 -5.78 4.70 4.61
C ALA A 104 -5.11 4.59 3.23
N GLY A 105 -5.85 4.92 2.18
CA GLY A 105 -5.42 4.86 0.78
C GLY A 105 -6.49 5.46 -0.13
N VAL A 106 -6.16 5.65 -1.41
CA VAL A 106 -7.08 6.19 -2.41
C VAL A 106 -7.59 5.05 -3.27
N ALA A 107 -8.90 4.97 -3.50
CA ALA A 107 -9.53 3.95 -4.34
C ALA A 107 -9.30 2.47 -3.91
N ILE A 108 -9.08 2.24 -2.60
CA ILE A 108 -8.74 0.94 -1.96
C ILE A 108 -9.68 -0.22 -2.32
N ARG A 109 -10.91 0.05 -2.78
CA ARG A 109 -11.90 -0.99 -3.10
C ARG A 109 -11.37 -1.98 -4.13
N ASP A 110 -10.69 -1.50 -5.16
CA ASP A 110 -10.17 -2.37 -6.23
C ASP A 110 -8.96 -3.18 -5.73
N ASP A 111 -8.11 -2.59 -4.88
CA ASP A 111 -7.02 -3.29 -4.21
C ASP A 111 -7.53 -4.45 -3.34
N LEU A 112 -8.58 -4.24 -2.55
CA LEU A 112 -9.18 -5.29 -1.72
C LEU A 112 -9.70 -6.45 -2.58
N VAL A 113 -10.40 -6.15 -3.68
CA VAL A 113 -10.86 -7.18 -4.62
C VAL A 113 -9.67 -7.94 -5.21
N ALA A 114 -8.58 -7.25 -5.56
CA ALA A 114 -7.38 -7.87 -6.11
C ALA A 114 -6.64 -8.73 -5.09
N LEU A 115 -6.52 -8.28 -3.84
CA LEU A 115 -5.93 -9.06 -2.74
C LEU A 115 -6.77 -10.28 -2.38
N LYS A 116 -8.11 -10.17 -2.39
CA LYS A 116 -9.00 -11.32 -2.14
C LYS A 116 -8.87 -12.45 -3.17
N LYS A 117 -8.33 -12.16 -4.37
CA LYS A 117 -7.96 -13.19 -5.37
C LYS A 117 -6.69 -13.97 -5.00
N LEU A 118 -5.86 -13.45 -4.09
CA LEU A 118 -4.70 -14.17 -3.55
C LEU A 118 -5.12 -15.12 -2.43
N ARG A 119 -6.02 -14.64 -1.56
CA ARG A 119 -6.54 -15.36 -0.40
C ARG A 119 -7.84 -14.68 0.03
N LEU A 120 -8.87 -15.45 0.34
CA LEU A 120 -10.11 -14.89 0.89
C LEU A 120 -9.87 -14.39 2.32
N PHE A 121 -10.37 -13.19 2.58
CA PHE A 121 -10.40 -12.53 3.90
C PHE A 121 -11.62 -11.60 3.96
N ASN A 122 -12.06 -11.24 5.17
CA ASN A 122 -13.27 -10.45 5.44
C ASN A 122 -13.19 -9.01 4.90
#